data_AF-A0A364Y410-F1
#
_entry.id   AF-A0A364Y410-F1
#
_cell.length_a   1.000
_cell.length_b   1.000
_cell.length_c   1.000
_cell.angle_alpha   90.00
_cell.angle_beta   90.00
_cell.angle_gamma   90.00
#
_symmetry.space_group_name_H-M   'P 1'
#
loop_
_entity.id
_entity.type
_entity.pdbx_description
1 polymer ?
#
loop_
_entity_poly.entity_id
_entity_poly.type
_entity_poly.pdbx_seq_one_letter_code
_entity_poly.pdbx_strand_id
1 'polypeptide(L)'
;METQKVKTCFTITFTDDQYQRAKYYVEDMKRHPERVFWRGKEGKTDEELIIEQIAHRILSGFYNNDAFNAGKHIMRMDSSANLT
;
A
#
# COMPACT_ATOMS: atom_id res chain seq x y z
N MET A 1 4.15 22.63 14.85
CA MET A 1 4.17 21.33 15.56
C MET A 1 5.43 20.61 15.09
N GLU A 2 6.32 20.20 15.98
CA GLU A 2 7.49 19.40 15.58
C GLU A 2 7.06 17.95 15.34
N THR A 3 7.47 17.38 14.21
CA THR A 3 7.20 15.98 13.85
C THR A 3 8.49 15.18 13.87
N GLN A 4 8.46 13.97 14.44
CA GLN A 4 9.57 13.03 14.38
C GLN A 4 9.30 11.97 13.30
N LYS A 5 10.33 11.62 12.52
CA LYS A 5 10.27 10.57 11.48
C LYS A 5 11.08 9.36 11.92
N VAL A 6 10.52 8.16 11.78
CA VAL A 6 11.23 6.89 12.03
C VAL A 6 11.19 6.06 10.75
N LYS A 7 12.36 5.60 10.30
CA LYS A 7 12.49 4.57 9.25
C LYS A 7 12.83 3.25 9.92
N THR A 8 11.97 2.26 9.77
CA THR A 8 12.14 0.93 10.38
C THR A 8 12.05 -0.16 9.34
N CYS A 9 12.64 -1.32 9.65
CA CYS A 9 12.48 -2.54 8.87
C CYS A 9 11.38 -3.38 9.53
N PHE A 10 10.34 -3.74 8.78
CA PHE A 10 9.33 -4.68 9.23
C PHE A 10 9.23 -5.82 8.22
N THR A 11 8.85 -7.01 8.70
CA THR A 11 8.58 -8.17 7.86
C THR A 11 7.07 -8.38 7.79
N ILE A 12 6.53 -8.43 6.58
CA ILE A 12 5.15 -8.84 6.33
C ILE A 12 5.17 -10.27 5.83
N THR A 13 4.47 -11.16 6.54
CA THR A 13 4.21 -12.52 6.06
C THR A 13 2.81 -12.58 5.47
N PHE A 14 2.67 -13.22 4.32
CA PHE A 14 1.41 -13.41 3.64
C PHE A 14 1.29 -14.83 3.11
N THR A 15 0.06 -15.29 2.90
CA THR A 15 -0.25 -16.60 2.32
C THR A 15 -0.28 -16.56 0.80
N ASP A 16 -0.16 -17.72 0.16
CA ASP A 16 -0.30 -17.86 -1.29
C ASP A 16 -1.64 -17.32 -1.79
N ASP A 17 -2.73 -17.54 -1.04
CA ASP A 17 -4.05 -16.99 -1.37
C ASP A 17 -4.05 -15.46 -1.38
N GLN A 18 -3.35 -14.82 -0.43
CA GLN A 18 -3.21 -13.36 -0.40
C GLN A 18 -2.41 -12.86 -1.61
N TYR A 19 -1.37 -13.59 -2.00
CA TYR A 19 -0.62 -13.30 -3.22
C TYR A 19 -1.49 -13.42 -4.47
N GLN A 20 -2.23 -14.52 -4.65
CA GLN A 20 -3.10 -14.71 -5.81
C GLN A 20 -4.17 -13.61 -5.89
N ARG A 21 -4.78 -13.24 -4.76
CA ARG A 21 -5.76 -12.15 -4.71
C ARG A 21 -5.16 -10.81 -5.13
N ALA A 22 -3.93 -10.51 -4.70
CA ALA A 22 -3.23 -9.29 -5.10
C ALA A 22 -2.88 -9.30 -6.59
N LYS A 23 -2.41 -10.44 -7.11
CA LYS A 23 -2.18 -10.65 -8.54
C LYS A 23 -3.44 -10.41 -9.36
N TYR A 24 -4.57 -11.03 -9.01
CA TYR A 24 -5.84 -10.81 -9.72
C TYR A 24 -6.27 -9.35 -9.71
N TYR A 25 -6.06 -8.65 -8.59
CA TYR A 25 -6.37 -7.23 -8.50
C TYR A 25 -5.50 -6.39 -9.45
N VAL A 26 -4.18 -6.62 -9.48
CA VAL A 26 -3.27 -5.91 -10.39
C VAL A 26 -3.64 -6.18 -11.85
N GLU A 27 -3.95 -7.43 -12.21
CA GLU A 27 -4.42 -7.79 -13.54
C GLU A 27 -5.75 -7.10 -13.91
N ASP A 28 -6.67 -6.92 -12.95
CA ASP A 28 -7.88 -6.11 -13.18
C ASP A 28 -7.54 -4.64 -13.39
N MET A 29 -6.62 -4.07 -12.59
CA MET A 29 -6.23 -2.66 -12.75
C MET A 29 -5.63 -2.40 -14.13
N LYS A 30 -4.89 -3.36 -14.70
CA LYS A 30 -4.28 -3.22 -16.04
C LYS A 30 -5.32 -3.06 -17.14
N ARG A 31 -6.52 -3.62 -16.94
CA ARG A 31 -7.67 -3.47 -17.83
C ARG A 31 -8.38 -2.12 -17.67
N HIS A 32 -8.03 -1.36 -16.64
CA HIS A 32 -8.64 -0.08 -16.26
C HIS A 32 -7.56 0.99 -15.98
N PRO A 33 -6.80 1.41 -17.01
CA PRO A 33 -5.68 2.33 -16.87
C PRO A 33 -6.07 3.74 -16.38
N GLU A 34 -7.34 4.10 -16.46
CA GLU A 34 -7.88 5.38 -16.00
C GLU A 34 -8.06 5.47 -14.47
N ARG A 35 -7.93 4.36 -13.74
CA ARG A 35 -8.15 4.31 -12.29
C ARG A 35 -7.05 5.06 -11.53
N VAL A 36 -7.45 5.70 -10.43
CA VAL A 36 -6.55 6.40 -9.49
C VAL A 36 -5.44 5.50 -8.94
N PHE A 37 -5.65 4.18 -8.94
CA PHE A 37 -4.63 3.18 -8.61
C PHE A 37 -3.28 3.45 -9.29
N TRP A 38 -3.26 3.97 -10.52
CA TRP A 38 -2.03 4.12 -11.30
C TRP A 38 -1.17 5.33 -10.93
N ARG A 39 -1.69 6.29 -10.15
CA ARG A 39 -0.96 7.50 -9.79
C ARG A 39 0.27 7.16 -8.93
N GLY A 40 1.46 7.52 -9.40
CA GLY A 40 2.72 7.25 -8.67
C GLY A 40 3.17 5.79 -8.76
N LYS A 41 2.68 5.05 -9.76
CA LYS A 41 3.06 3.66 -10.05
C LYS A 41 3.69 3.49 -11.43
N GLU A 42 4.07 4.60 -12.05
CA GLU A 42 4.69 4.64 -13.36
C GLU A 42 6.03 3.88 -13.33
N GLY A 43 6.21 2.94 -14.25
CA GLY A 43 7.45 2.17 -14.39
C GLY A 43 7.64 1.03 -13.39
N LYS A 44 6.69 0.78 -12.48
CA LYS A 44 6.74 -0.39 -11.58
C LYS A 44 6.47 -1.68 -12.35
N THR A 45 7.21 -2.71 -11.98
CA THR A 45 6.99 -4.09 -12.43
C THR A 45 5.71 -4.67 -11.81
N ASP A 46 5.19 -5.72 -12.44
CA ASP A 46 4.04 -6.46 -11.90
C ASP A 46 4.28 -6.97 -10.49
N GLU A 47 5.49 -7.46 -10.22
CA GLU A 47 5.86 -7.94 -8.89
C GLU A 47 5.80 -6.82 -7.86
N GLU A 48 6.36 -5.65 -8.17
CA GLU A 48 6.28 -4.47 -7.29
C GLU A 48 4.83 -4.05 -7.03
N LEU A 49 3.98 -4.05 -8.05
CA LEU A 49 2.55 -3.71 -7.92
C LEU A 49 1.82 -4.73 -7.03
N ILE A 50 2.13 -6.02 -7.17
CA ILE A 50 1.54 -7.10 -6.37
C ILE A 50 1.97 -6.98 -4.91
N ILE A 51 3.27 -6.81 -4.64
CA ILE A 51 3.80 -6.67 -3.28
C ILE A 51 3.24 -5.40 -2.61
N GLU A 52 3.18 -4.29 -3.33
CA GLU A 52 2.59 -3.05 -2.83
C GLU A 52 1.10 -3.25 -2.47
N GLN A 53 0.35 -3.97 -3.30
CA GLN A 53 -1.06 -4.28 -3.04
C GLN A 53 -1.23 -5.18 -1.81
N ILE A 54 -0.35 -6.15 -1.60
CA ILE A 54 -0.33 -7.00 -0.39
C ILE A 54 -0.08 -6.15 0.85
N ALA A 55 0.98 -5.32 0.82
CA ALA A 55 1.35 -4.45 1.93
C ALA A 55 0.21 -3.48 2.26
N HIS A 56 -0.39 -2.84 1.24
CA HIS A 56 -1.52 -1.93 1.42
C HIS A 56 -2.70 -2.62 2.09
N ARG A 57 -3.07 -3.85 1.66
CA ARG A 57 -4.20 -4.58 2.26
C ARG A 57 -3.96 -5.00 3.71
N ILE A 58 -2.74 -5.43 4.04
CA ILE A 58 -2.40 -5.84 5.40
C ILE A 58 -2.36 -4.64 6.34
N LEU A 59 -1.69 -3.56 5.92
CA LEU A 59 -1.57 -2.34 6.72
C LEU A 59 -2.92 -1.64 6.86
N SER A 60 -3.71 -1.53 5.78
CA SER A 60 -5.06 -0.96 5.86
C SER A 60 -5.97 -1.77 6.76
N GLY A 61 -5.88 -3.10 6.78
CA GLY A 61 -6.62 -3.94 7.73
C GLY A 61 -6.23 -3.66 9.19
N PHE A 62 -4.94 -3.46 9.46
CA PHE A 62 -4.47 -3.05 10.78
C PHE A 62 -5.03 -1.69 11.20
N TYR A 63 -5.04 -0.72 10.28
CA TYR A 63 -5.58 0.62 10.58
C TYR A 63 -7.11 0.65 10.64
N ASN A 64 -7.83 -0.15 9.85
CA ASN A 64 -9.29 -0.10 9.79
C ASN A 64 -9.97 -0.80 10.98
N ASN A 65 -9.29 -1.72 11.66
CA ASN A 65 -9.83 -2.36 12.86
C ASN A 65 -9.98 -1.37 14.04
N ASP A 66 -9.22 -0.27 14.05
CA ASP A 66 -9.38 0.85 14.96
C ASP A 66 -8.98 2.17 14.27
N ALA A 67 -9.72 2.51 13.21
CA ALA A 67 -9.40 3.64 12.34
C ALA A 67 -9.31 4.98 13.09
N PHE A 68 -10.15 5.13 14.12
CA PHE A 68 -10.23 6.35 14.92
C PHE A 68 -8.96 6.57 15.76
N ASN A 69 -8.37 5.51 16.32
CA ASN A 69 -7.11 5.66 17.07
C ASN A 69 -5.89 5.60 16.14
N ALA A 70 -5.91 4.76 15.09
CA ALA A 70 -4.85 4.70 14.10
C ALA A 70 -4.59 6.06 13.42
N GLY A 71 -5.66 6.77 13.03
CA GLY A 71 -5.57 8.09 12.41
C GLY A 71 -4.91 9.17 13.28
N LYS A 72 -4.96 9.03 14.62
CA LYS A 72 -4.30 9.98 15.55
C LYS A 72 -2.78 9.79 15.61
N HIS A 73 -2.29 8.61 15.25
CA HIS A 73 -0.86 8.28 15.31
C HIS A 73 -0.13 8.57 14.00
N ILE A 74 -0.86 8.80 12.90
CA ILE A 74 -0.28 9.03 11.58
C ILE A 74 -0.46 10.51 11.22
N MET A 75 0.57 11.31 11.52
CA MET A 75 0.59 12.72 11.12
C MET A 75 0.70 12.89 9.60
N ARG A 76 1.44 11.99 8.93
CA ARG A 76 1.62 11.94 7.48
C ARG A 76 2.19 10.58 7.09
N MET A 77 1.68 9.98 6.02
CA MET A 77 2.26 8.80 5.38
C MET A 77 2.82 9.22 4.03
N ASP A 78 4.14 9.11 3.87
CA ASP A 78 4.81 9.39 2.61
C ASP A 78 4.64 8.15 1.71
N SER A 79 3.84 8.27 0.64
CA SER A 79 3.79 7.32 -0.47
C SER A 79 4.92 7.66 -1.45
N SER A 80 5.42 6.68 -2.21
CA SER A 80 6.29 6.96 -3.37
C SER A 80 5.62 7.89 -4.40
N ALA A 81 4.28 7.98 -4.39
CA ALA A 81 3.51 8.94 -5.18
C ALA A 81 3.60 10.40 -4.67
N ASN A 82 4.04 10.62 -3.42
CA ASN A 82 4.11 11.95 -2.78
C ASN A 82 5.51 12.57 -2.83
N LEU A 83 6.45 11.94 -3.55
CA LEU A 83 7.75 12.53 -3.88
C LEU A 83 7.58 13.40 -5.12
N THR A 84 6.96 14.57 -4.95
CA THR A 84 7.00 15.69 -5.90
C THR A 84 7.47 16.94 -5.18
#